data_AF-A0A2H3IZQ2-F1
#
_entry.id   AF-A0A2H3IZQ2-F1
#
_cell.length_a   1.000
_cell.length_b   1.000
_cell.length_c   1.000
_cell.angle_alpha   90.00
_cell.angle_beta   90.00
_cell.angle_gamma   90.00
#
_symmetry.space_group_name_H-M   'P 1'
#
loop_
_entity.id
_entity.type
_entity.pdbx_description
1 polymer ?
#
loop_
_entity_poly.entity_id
_entity_poly.type
_entity_poly.pdbx_seq_one_letter_code
_entity_poly.pdbx_strand_id
1 'polypeptide(L)'
;MLTVAPRATPPPAFSGEGKDNVEEWLFKVHVYHGHMKYTTDRERIGDALTRITGTAFKYFTNLQEKYSTGGNIGTWEEFEKQLKCTYEKKTQKEVAQSELDKHFSGDAGIARCKKSFFIYCEEFRQLAKLMGYENASLQKKLEDTLLADL
;
A
#
# COMPACT_ATOMS: atom_id res chain seq x y z
N MET A 1 -29.82 5.90 -35.33
CA MET A 1 -28.92 4.96 -34.65
C MET A 1 -28.86 5.36 -33.18
N LEU A 2 -29.27 4.47 -32.26
CA LEU A 2 -29.11 4.72 -30.82
C LEU A 2 -27.66 4.41 -30.45
N THR A 3 -26.86 5.45 -30.22
CA THR A 3 -25.55 5.32 -29.58
C THR A 3 -25.76 4.85 -28.15
N VAL A 4 -25.52 3.57 -27.89
CA VAL A 4 -25.41 3.03 -26.54
C VAL A 4 -24.21 3.73 -25.90
N ALA A 5 -24.44 4.54 -24.87
CA ALA A 5 -23.36 5.16 -24.10
C ALA A 5 -22.38 4.06 -23.64
N PRO A 6 -21.05 4.31 -23.68
CA PRO A 6 -20.08 3.33 -23.19
C PRO A 6 -20.43 2.95 -21.76
N ARG A 7 -20.60 1.65 -21.49
CA ARG A 7 -20.75 1.19 -20.09
C ARG A 7 -19.49 1.58 -19.35
N ALA A 8 -19.64 2.20 -18.19
CA ALA A 8 -18.51 2.50 -17.32
C ALA A 8 -17.78 1.19 -17.03
N THR A 9 -16.46 1.20 -17.22
CA THR A 9 -15.64 0.00 -16.94
C THR A 9 -15.44 -0.05 -15.42
N PRO A 10 -15.78 -1.16 -14.77
CA PRO A 10 -15.58 -1.26 -13.34
C PRO A 10 -14.09 -1.19 -12.96
N PRO A 11 -13.75 -0.76 -11.74
CA PRO A 11 -12.38 -0.76 -11.26
C PRO A 11 -11.78 -2.17 -11.29
N PRO A 12 -10.45 -2.28 -11.46
CA PRO A 12 -9.78 -3.57 -11.34
C PRO A 12 -9.94 -4.14 -9.93
N ALA A 13 -9.68 -5.43 -9.78
CA ALA A 13 -9.61 -6.03 -8.45
C ALA A 13 -8.45 -5.44 -7.65
N PHE A 14 -8.60 -5.35 -6.33
CA PHE A 14 -7.58 -4.88 -5.40
C PHE A 14 -7.28 -5.96 -4.36
N SER A 15 -6.09 -6.52 -4.45
CA SER A 15 -5.57 -7.53 -3.52
C SER A 15 -4.77 -6.88 -2.38
N GLY A 16 -4.28 -5.65 -2.61
CA GLY A 16 -3.39 -4.94 -1.73
C GLY A 16 -1.98 -5.53 -1.69
N GLU A 17 -1.57 -6.19 -2.79
CA GLU A 17 -0.28 -6.86 -2.97
C GLU A 17 0.35 -6.51 -4.32
N GLY A 18 1.67 -6.65 -4.40
CA GLY A 18 2.42 -6.54 -5.65
C GLY A 18 2.42 -5.10 -6.20
N LYS A 19 1.75 -4.89 -7.33
CA LYS A 19 1.71 -3.58 -8.02
C LYS A 19 0.48 -2.75 -7.66
N ASP A 20 -0.35 -3.23 -6.73
CA ASP A 20 -1.57 -2.54 -6.33
C ASP A 20 -1.23 -1.20 -5.65
N ASN A 21 -1.66 -0.10 -6.26
CA ASN A 21 -1.61 1.23 -5.67
C ASN A 21 -3.00 1.62 -5.17
N VAL A 22 -3.12 1.83 -3.85
CA VAL A 22 -4.41 2.12 -3.20
C VAL A 22 -5.00 3.47 -3.62
N GLU A 23 -4.17 4.49 -3.87
CA GLU A 23 -4.64 5.80 -4.32
C GLU A 23 -5.18 5.74 -5.75
N GLU A 24 -4.42 5.10 -6.66
CA GLU A 24 -4.84 4.92 -8.05
C GLU A 24 -6.13 4.09 -8.13
N TRP A 25 -6.22 3.04 -7.31
CA TRP A 25 -7.40 2.19 -7.24
C TRP A 25 -8.62 2.95 -6.73
N LEU A 26 -8.50 3.69 -5.62
CA LEU A 26 -9.59 4.52 -5.08
C LEU A 26 -10.06 5.57 -6.08
N PHE A 27 -9.14 6.21 -6.80
CA PHE A 27 -9.51 7.17 -7.85
C PHE A 27 -10.39 6.52 -8.93
N LYS A 28 -10.02 5.32 -9.41
CA LYS A 28 -10.83 4.57 -10.39
C LYS A 28 -12.21 4.19 -9.81
N VAL A 29 -12.27 3.84 -8.53
CA VAL A 29 -13.53 3.56 -7.82
C VAL A 29 -14.42 4.82 -7.78
N HIS A 30 -13.88 5.99 -7.43
CA HIS A 30 -14.65 7.25 -7.44
C HIS A 30 -15.22 7.57 -8.80
N VAL A 31 -14.40 7.48 -9.85
CA VAL A 31 -14.84 7.74 -11.23
C VAL A 31 -15.99 6.81 -11.58
N TYR A 32 -15.85 5.51 -11.30
CA TYR A 32 -16.90 4.53 -11.54
C TYR A 32 -18.17 4.80 -10.74
N HIS A 33 -18.07 5.11 -9.44
CA HIS A 33 -19.21 5.45 -8.59
C HIS A 33 -19.95 6.70 -9.07
N GLY A 34 -19.21 7.71 -9.58
CA GLY A 34 -19.78 8.88 -10.21
C GLY A 34 -20.60 8.54 -11.46
N HIS A 35 -20.10 7.63 -12.30
CA HIS A 35 -20.85 7.12 -13.46
C HIS A 35 -22.09 6.30 -13.08
N MET A 36 -21.97 5.46 -12.05
CA MET A 36 -23.06 4.63 -11.54
C MET A 36 -24.08 5.41 -10.69
N LYS A 37 -23.77 6.68 -10.37
CA LYS A 37 -24.60 7.58 -9.55
C LYS A 37 -24.90 7.02 -8.16
N TYR A 38 -23.92 6.36 -7.53
CA TYR A 38 -24.08 5.93 -6.14
C TYR A 38 -24.15 7.12 -5.20
N THR A 39 -25.24 7.19 -4.44
CA THR A 39 -25.57 8.33 -3.58
C THR A 39 -25.41 8.03 -2.10
N THR A 40 -25.36 6.75 -1.74
CA THR A 40 -25.21 6.32 -0.34
C THR A 40 -23.84 5.72 -0.09
N ASP A 41 -23.35 5.87 1.14
CA ASP A 41 -22.11 5.22 1.59
C ASP A 41 -22.20 3.70 1.47
N ARG A 42 -23.39 3.13 1.72
CA ARG A 42 -23.63 1.69 1.60
C ARG A 42 -23.46 1.16 0.19
N GLU A 43 -23.97 1.87 -0.82
CA GLU A 43 -23.77 1.50 -2.23
C GLU A 43 -22.28 1.54 -2.60
N ARG A 44 -21.58 2.61 -2.19
CA ARG A 44 -20.15 2.79 -2.50
C ARG A 44 -19.28 1.73 -1.84
N ILE A 45 -19.46 1.51 -0.52
CA ILE A 45 -18.76 0.48 0.23
C ILE A 45 -19.09 -0.91 -0.33
N GLY A 46 -20.36 -1.18 -0.61
CA GLY A 46 -20.81 -2.45 -1.17
C GLY A 46 -20.14 -2.78 -2.50
N ASP A 47 -20.13 -1.84 -3.45
CA ASP A 47 -19.47 -2.02 -4.75
C ASP A 47 -17.95 -2.17 -4.59
N ALA A 48 -17.31 -1.33 -3.78
CA ALA A 48 -15.87 -1.42 -3.53
C ALA A 48 -15.47 -2.78 -2.93
N LEU A 49 -16.27 -3.32 -2.01
CA LEU A 49 -16.06 -4.65 -1.44
C LEU A 49 -16.11 -5.76 -2.50
N THR A 50 -16.91 -5.63 -3.57
CA THR A 50 -16.92 -6.62 -4.67
C THR A 50 -15.61 -6.65 -5.46
N ARG A 51 -14.81 -5.59 -5.37
CA ARG A 51 -13.53 -5.43 -6.07
C ARG A 51 -12.35 -5.79 -5.19
N ILE A 52 -12.53 -5.86 -3.87
CA ILE A 52 -11.48 -6.29 -2.94
C ILE A 52 -11.32 -7.81 -3.01
N THR A 53 -10.08 -8.29 -3.13
CA THR A 53 -9.74 -9.71 -3.21
C THR A 53 -8.52 -10.03 -2.35
N GLY A 54 -8.07 -11.29 -2.36
CA GLY A 54 -6.80 -11.70 -1.76
C GLY A 54 -6.67 -11.33 -0.28
N THR A 55 -5.49 -10.79 0.09
CA THR A 55 -5.19 -10.43 1.48
C THR A 55 -5.99 -9.22 1.95
N ALA A 56 -6.30 -8.26 1.05
CA ALA A 56 -7.21 -7.16 1.36
C ALA A 56 -8.61 -7.62 1.76
N PHE A 57 -9.11 -8.68 1.15
CA PHE A 57 -10.40 -9.25 1.53
C PHE A 57 -10.45 -9.69 2.99
N LYS A 58 -9.36 -10.24 3.52
CA LYS A 58 -9.29 -10.70 4.92
C LYS A 58 -9.38 -9.55 5.93
N TYR A 59 -8.84 -8.38 5.59
CA TYR A 59 -8.87 -7.21 6.48
C TYR A 59 -10.28 -6.62 6.67
N PHE A 60 -11.18 -6.84 5.70
CA PHE A 60 -12.54 -6.32 5.75
C PHE A 60 -13.58 -7.34 6.21
N THR A 61 -13.18 -8.49 6.78
CA THR A 61 -14.11 -9.54 7.21
C THR A 61 -15.21 -9.02 8.16
N ASN A 62 -14.86 -8.22 9.17
CA ASN A 62 -15.84 -7.62 10.09
C ASN A 62 -16.84 -6.69 9.36
N LEU A 63 -16.34 -5.93 8.38
CA LEU A 63 -17.17 -5.04 7.58
C LEU A 63 -18.11 -5.84 6.67
N GLN A 64 -17.65 -6.96 6.10
CA GLN A 64 -18.47 -7.87 5.28
C GLN A 64 -19.59 -8.52 6.09
N GLU A 65 -19.32 -8.94 7.33
CA GLU A 65 -20.34 -9.48 8.25
C GLU A 65 -21.42 -8.42 8.54
N LYS A 66 -21.00 -7.20 8.88
CA LYS A 66 -21.92 -6.06 9.07
C LYS A 66 -22.71 -5.75 7.82
N TYR A 67 -22.08 -5.76 6.64
CA TYR A 67 -22.76 -5.53 5.37
C TYR A 67 -23.84 -6.59 5.14
N SER A 68 -23.50 -7.87 5.32
CA SER A 68 -24.40 -9.01 5.08
C SER A 68 -25.57 -9.08 6.05
N THR A 69 -25.36 -8.64 7.30
CA THR A 69 -26.41 -8.62 8.34
C THR A 69 -27.26 -7.35 8.33
N GLY A 70 -27.00 -6.41 7.41
CA GLY A 70 -27.67 -5.10 7.39
C GLY A 70 -27.25 -4.18 8.53
N GLY A 71 -26.17 -4.51 9.23
CA GLY A 71 -25.60 -3.69 10.31
C GLY A 71 -24.98 -2.38 9.80
N ASN A 72 -24.59 -1.54 10.75
CA ASN A 72 -23.87 -0.30 10.45
C ASN A 72 -22.47 -0.61 9.93
N ILE A 73 -22.17 -0.13 8.72
CA ILE A 73 -20.91 -0.31 8.00
C ILE A 73 -20.05 0.96 7.95
N GLY A 74 -20.46 2.02 8.64
CA GLY A 74 -19.74 3.30 8.66
C GLY A 74 -19.97 4.13 7.39
N THR A 75 -19.15 5.17 7.25
CA THR A 75 -19.19 6.08 6.11
C THR A 75 -18.18 5.69 5.04
N TRP A 76 -18.37 6.20 3.82
CA TRP A 76 -17.40 6.00 2.74
C TRP A 76 -16.01 6.57 3.11
N GLU A 77 -15.98 7.73 3.77
CA GLU A 77 -14.74 8.37 4.23
C GLU A 77 -13.96 7.50 5.23
N GLU A 78 -14.66 6.86 6.18
CA GLU A 78 -14.04 5.95 7.15
C GLU A 78 -13.41 4.74 6.45
N PHE A 79 -14.12 4.18 5.47
CA PHE A 79 -13.65 3.06 4.66
C PHE A 79 -12.37 3.43 3.89
N GLU A 80 -12.35 4.57 3.20
CA GLU A 80 -11.17 5.05 2.47
C GLU A 80 -9.98 5.28 3.38
N LYS A 81 -10.22 5.92 4.53
CA LYS A 81 -9.17 6.18 5.52
C LYS A 81 -8.56 4.89 6.02
N GLN A 82 -9.38 3.86 6.28
CA GLN A 82 -8.90 2.55 6.70
C GLN A 82 -8.07 1.87 5.61
N LEU A 83 -8.53 1.94 4.35
CA LEU A 83 -7.83 1.36 3.20
C LEU A 83 -6.47 2.03 2.98
N LYS A 84 -6.44 3.36 2.92
CA LYS A 84 -5.21 4.16 2.77
C LYS A 84 -4.21 3.91 3.89
N CYS A 85 -4.65 3.99 5.14
CA CYS A 85 -3.77 3.78 6.30
C CYS A 85 -3.10 2.40 6.28
N THR A 86 -3.81 1.37 5.81
CA THR A 86 -3.29 0.01 5.72
C THR A 86 -2.32 -0.14 4.55
N TYR A 87 -2.74 0.28 3.36
CA TYR A 87 -2.05 -0.06 2.11
C TYR A 87 -1.00 0.97 1.68
N GLU A 88 -1.16 2.26 2.00
CA GLU A 88 -0.08 3.25 1.79
C GLU A 88 1.15 2.89 2.63
N LYS A 89 0.95 2.47 3.89
CA LYS A 89 2.04 2.00 4.75
C LYS A 89 2.72 0.77 4.19
N LYS A 90 1.94 -0.17 3.62
CA LYS A 90 2.49 -1.37 2.98
C LYS A 90 3.31 -1.01 1.75
N THR A 91 2.81 -0.12 0.89
CA THR A 91 3.56 0.38 -0.28
C THR A 91 4.84 1.11 0.14
N GLN A 92 4.81 1.95 1.17
CA GLN A 92 6.01 2.62 1.68
C GLN A 92 7.05 1.61 2.17
N LYS A 93 6.62 0.53 2.84
CA LYS A 93 7.52 -0.56 3.24
C LYS A 93 8.07 -1.33 2.03
N GLU A 94 7.24 -1.67 1.06
CA GLU A 94 7.69 -2.39 -0.15
C GLU A 94 8.70 -1.56 -0.97
N VAL A 95 8.45 -0.26 -1.12
CA VAL A 95 9.39 0.68 -1.75
C VAL A 95 10.68 0.78 -0.94
N ALA A 96 10.59 0.94 0.39
CA ALA A 96 11.76 1.03 1.24
C ALA A 96 12.62 -0.25 1.19
N GLN A 97 11.99 -1.42 1.18
CA GLN A 97 12.67 -2.69 1.02
C GLN A 97 13.37 -2.80 -0.34
N SER A 98 12.69 -2.44 -1.43
CA SER A 98 13.28 -2.45 -2.77
C SER A 98 14.49 -1.52 -2.89
N GLU A 99 14.44 -0.34 -2.27
CA GLU A 99 15.56 0.61 -2.24
C GLU A 99 16.73 0.05 -1.42
N LEU A 100 16.45 -0.57 -0.26
CA LEU A 100 17.46 -1.24 0.56
C LEU A 100 18.16 -2.37 -0.23
N ASP A 101 17.40 -3.23 -0.89
CA ASP A 101 17.95 -4.35 -1.64
C ASP A 101 18.79 -3.87 -2.83
N LYS A 102 18.35 -2.82 -3.53
CA LYS A 102 19.03 -2.31 -4.71
C LYS A 102 20.28 -1.49 -4.41
N HIS A 103 20.27 -0.71 -3.32
CA HIS A 103 21.27 0.34 -3.09
C HIS A 103 22.08 0.20 -1.80
N PHE A 104 21.63 -0.64 -0.86
CA PHE A 104 22.25 -0.83 0.45
C PHE A 104 22.65 -2.29 0.70
N SER A 105 22.73 -3.10 -0.36
CA SER A 105 23.18 -4.49 -0.31
C SER A 105 24.19 -4.80 -1.43
N GLY A 106 25.04 -5.80 -1.20
CA GLY A 106 26.06 -6.25 -2.15
C GLY A 106 27.09 -5.19 -2.53
N ASP A 107 27.77 -5.41 -3.66
CA ASP A 107 28.85 -4.54 -4.16
C ASP A 107 28.39 -3.09 -4.38
N ALA A 108 27.14 -2.90 -4.79
CA ALA A 108 26.54 -1.57 -4.98
C ALA A 108 26.45 -0.80 -3.65
N GLY A 109 26.04 -1.46 -2.57
CA GLY A 109 26.03 -0.89 -1.23
C GLY A 109 27.44 -0.54 -0.73
N ILE A 110 28.40 -1.45 -0.91
CA ILE A 110 29.81 -1.25 -0.50
C ILE A 110 30.42 -0.04 -1.22
N ALA A 111 30.24 0.05 -2.55
CA ALA A 111 30.77 1.16 -3.33
C ALA A 111 30.14 2.51 -2.93
N ARG A 112 28.82 2.53 -2.68
CA ARG A 112 28.11 3.74 -2.23
C ARG A 112 28.55 4.18 -0.84
N CYS A 113 28.70 3.24 0.08
CA CYS A 113 29.19 3.46 1.44
C CYS A 113 30.59 4.11 1.43
N LYS A 114 31.53 3.56 0.63
CA LYS A 114 32.90 4.09 0.49
C LYS A 114 32.95 5.51 -0.09
N LYS A 115 32.01 5.86 -0.98
CA LYS A 115 31.97 7.18 -1.63
C LYS A 115 31.39 8.26 -0.73
N SER A 116 30.36 7.97 0.06
CA SER A 116 29.63 8.97 0.85
C SER A 116 28.97 8.36 2.08
N PHE A 117 29.80 7.95 3.04
CA PHE A 117 29.38 7.23 4.25
C PHE A 117 28.25 7.90 5.04
N PHE A 118 28.33 9.22 5.28
CA PHE A 118 27.31 9.93 6.05
C PHE A 118 25.94 9.95 5.37
N ILE A 119 25.91 10.17 4.05
CA ILE A 119 24.67 10.15 3.26
C ILE A 119 24.10 8.74 3.22
N TYR A 120 24.96 7.74 3.03
CA TYR A 120 24.60 6.34 3.10
C TYR A 120 23.92 5.98 4.43
N CYS A 121 24.52 6.33 5.56
CA CYS A 121 23.97 6.02 6.89
C CYS A 121 22.62 6.72 7.15
N GLU A 122 22.47 7.99 6.75
CA GLU A 122 21.20 8.71 6.96
C GLU A 122 20.07 8.17 6.08
N GLU A 123 20.32 7.90 4.80
CA GLU A 123 19.32 7.32 3.89
C GLU A 123 18.93 5.90 4.34
N PHE A 124 19.91 5.08 4.72
CA PHE A 124 19.66 3.75 5.27
C PHE A 124 18.77 3.82 6.52
N ARG A 125 19.07 4.74 7.46
CA ARG A 125 18.30 4.94 8.69
C ARG A 125 16.86 5.35 8.40
N GLN A 126 16.64 6.23 7.42
CA GLN A 126 15.29 6.66 7.02
C GLN A 126 14.48 5.52 6.42
N LEU A 127 15.05 4.76 5.48
CA LEU A 127 14.39 3.61 4.86
C LEU A 127 14.09 2.52 5.90
N ALA A 128 15.03 2.26 6.79
CA ALA A 128 14.85 1.29 7.85
C ALA A 128 13.76 1.67 8.87
N LYS A 129 13.61 2.96 9.17
CA LYS A 129 12.51 3.47 9.99
C LYS A 129 11.17 3.20 9.32
N LEU A 130 11.06 3.36 7.99
CA LEU A 130 9.84 3.03 7.24
C LEU A 130 9.51 1.52 7.34
N MET A 131 10.52 0.66 7.33
CA MET A 131 10.35 -0.79 7.54
C MET A 131 9.89 -1.17 8.96
N GLY A 132 10.07 -0.27 9.93
CA GLY A 132 9.79 -0.54 11.34
C GLY A 132 10.91 -1.34 12.02
N TYR A 133 12.12 -1.30 11.48
CA TYR A 133 13.27 -1.88 12.18
C TYR A 133 13.62 -1.03 13.40
N GLU A 134 13.85 -1.69 14.54
CA GLU A 134 14.40 -1.01 15.70
C GLU A 134 15.87 -0.65 15.46
N ASN A 135 16.31 0.50 15.99
CA ASN A 135 17.67 1.00 15.81
C ASN A 135 18.75 -0.03 16.21
N ALA A 136 18.49 -0.88 17.21
CA ALA A 136 19.40 -1.93 17.63
C ALA A 136 19.61 -3.03 16.57
N SER A 137 18.55 -3.39 15.83
CA SER A 137 18.64 -4.35 14.73
C SER A 137 19.38 -3.77 13.52
N LEU A 138 19.26 -2.46 13.31
CA LEU A 138 19.98 -1.74 12.26
C LEU A 138 21.45 -1.57 12.57
N GLN A 139 21.77 -1.27 13.82
CA GLN A 139 23.14 -1.20 14.30
C GLN A 139 23.86 -2.53 14.06
N LYS A 140 23.24 -3.67 14.38
CA LYS A 140 23.82 -4.99 14.13
C LYS A 140 24.09 -5.26 12.64
N LYS A 141 23.14 -4.92 11.75
CA LYS A 141 23.35 -5.03 10.29
C LYS A 141 24.48 -4.14 9.77
N LEU A 142 24.62 -2.94 10.33
CA LEU A 142 25.69 -2.01 9.99
C LEU A 142 27.05 -2.53 10.47
N GLU A 143 27.12 -3.06 11.68
CA GLU A 143 28.31 -3.71 12.25
C GLU A 143 28.74 -4.91 11.38
N ASP A 144 27.81 -5.79 10.99
CA ASP A 144 28.08 -6.94 10.12
C ASP A 144 28.61 -6.53 8.73
N THR A 145 28.16 -5.39 8.20
CA THR A 145 28.57 -4.88 6.88
C THR A 145 29.91 -4.13 6.93
N LEU A 146 30.22 -3.46 8.06
CA LEU A 146 31.43 -2.67 8.24
C LEU A 146 32.62 -3.49 8.74
N LEU A 147 32.39 -4.53 9.53
CA LEU A 147 33.46 -5.39 10.06
C LEU A 147 34.01 -6.38 9.04
N ALA A 148 33.36 -6.57 7.89
CA ALA A 148 33.90 -7.41 6.82
C ALA A 148 35.06 -6.75 6.04
N ASP A 149 35.28 -5.44 6.22
CA ASP A 149 36.27 -4.62 5.48
C ASP A 149 37.37 -4.01 6.40
N LEU A 150 37.49 -4.46 7.66
CA LEU A 150 38.58 -4.13 8.61
C LEU A 150 39.37 -5.40 8.97
#